data_AF-A0A1F4E1H8-F1
#
_entry.id   AF-A0A1F4E1H8-F1
#
_cell.length_a   1.000
_cell.length_b   1.000
_cell.length_c   1.000
_cell.angle_alpha   90.00
_cell.angle_beta   90.00
_cell.angle_gamma   90.00
#
_symmetry.space_group_name_H-M   'P 1'
#
loop_
_entity.id
_entity.type
_entity.pdbx_description
1 polymer ?
#
loop_
_entity_poly.entity_id
_entity_poly.type
_entity_poly.pdbx_seq_one_letter_code
_entity_poly.pdbx_strand_id
1 'polypeptide(L)' 'MENSRKRVFCWGRVISAFIIGAVLLGSGGGAWAVEVGQPAPEFNLPATTGVNVSLSEFLGKSWVLVEFYGADFAPT' A
#
# COMPACT_ATOMS: atom_id res chain seq x y z
N MET A 1 -48.25 -8.23 23.32
CA MET A 1 -46.91 -7.63 23.41
C MET A 1 -45.97 -8.43 22.49
N GLU A 2 -45.93 -8.16 21.17
CA GLU A 2 -45.16 -8.93 20.17
C GLU A 2 -44.75 -8.02 18.97
N ASN A 3 -44.41 -6.74 19.20
CA ASN A 3 -44.12 -5.79 18.09
C ASN A 3 -42.79 -5.03 18.26
N SER A 4 -42.04 -5.28 19.33
CA SER A 4 -40.85 -4.47 19.68
C SER A 4 -39.52 -5.14 19.35
N ARG A 5 -39.50 -6.45 19.04
CA ARG A 5 -38.25 -7.22 18.84
C ARG A 5 -37.70 -7.19 17.41
N LYS A 6 -38.44 -6.69 16.42
CA LYS A 6 -38.02 -6.71 15.00
C LYS A 6 -37.26 -5.46 14.55
N ARG A 7 -37.40 -4.35 15.29
CA ARG A 7 -36.81 -3.05 14.91
C ARG A 7 -35.32 -2.92 15.25
N VAL A 8 -34.88 -3.60 16.31
CA VAL A 8 -33.49 -3.56 16.78
C VAL A 8 -32.55 -4.38 15.88
N PHE A 9 -33.06 -5.42 15.23
CA PHE A 9 -32.28 -6.34 14.40
C PHE A 9 -31.97 -5.80 12.98
N CYS A 10 -32.78 -4.85 12.48
CA CYS A 10 -32.62 -4.29 11.13
C CYS A 10 -31.55 -3.19 11.09
N TRP A 11 -31.40 -2.40 12.16
CA TRP A 11 -30.43 -1.29 12.21
C TRP A 11 -28.98 -1.75 12.43
N GLY A 12 -28.76 -2.80 13.23
CA GLY A 12 -27.40 -3.33 13.47
C GLY A 12 -26.72 -3.89 12.21
N ARG A 13 -27.49 -4.49 11.30
CA ARG A 13 -26.98 -5.02 10.02
C ARG A 13 -26.57 -3.91 9.03
N VAL A 14 -27.27 -2.78 9.04
CA VAL A 14 -26.96 -1.64 8.18
C VAL A 14 -25.70 -0.92 8.64
N ILE A 15 -25.53 -0.74 9.96
CA ILE A 15 -24.34 -0.11 10.55
C ILE A 15 -23.09 -0.97 10.30
N SER A 16 -23.20 -2.29 10.46
CA SER A 16 -22.08 -3.21 10.19
C SER A 16 -21.63 -3.21 8.72
N ALA A 17 -22.57 -3.14 7.78
CA ALA A 17 -22.24 -3.08 6.35
C ALA A 17 -21.51 -1.77 5.98
N PHE A 18 -21.86 -0.66 6.63
CA PHE A 18 -21.19 0.63 6.43
C PHE A 18 -19.73 0.63 6.92
N ILE A 19 -19.46 0.02 8.07
CA ILE A 19 -18.10 -0.09 8.64
C ILE A 19 -17.19 -0.91 7.71
N ILE A 20 -17.68 -2.05 7.21
CA ILE A 20 -16.91 -2.92 6.30
C ILE A 20 -16.66 -2.21 4.96
N GLY A 21 -17.67 -1.50 4.43
CA GLY A 21 -17.52 -0.71 3.20
C GLY A 21 -16.47 0.41 3.35
N ALA A 22 -16.45 1.11 4.48
CA ALA A 22 -15.49 2.19 4.73
C ALA A 22 -14.04 1.69 4.84
N VAL A 23 -13.80 0.52 5.46
CA VAL A 23 -12.46 -0.08 5.57
C VAL A 23 -11.92 -0.52 4.21
N LEU A 24 -12.78 -1.03 3.33
CA LEU A 24 -12.38 -1.44 1.97
C LEU A 24 -12.13 -0.27 1.02
N LEU A 25 -12.71 0.91 1.28
CA LEU A 25 -12.56 2.12 0.45
C LEU A 25 -11.43 3.06 0.92
N GLY A 26 -10.97 2.95 2.18
CA GLY A 26 -9.96 3.84 2.77
C GLY A 26 -8.50 3.43 2.56
N SER A 27 -8.22 2.28 1.93
CA SER A 27 -6.87 1.74 1.71
C SER A 27 -6.17 2.25 0.45
N GLY A 28 -6.69 3.33 -0.16
CA GLY A 28 -5.97 4.07 -1.19
C GLY A 28 -4.78 4.79 -0.57
N GLY A 29 -3.65 4.10 -0.46
CA GLY A 29 -2.39 4.64 0.01
C GLY A 29 -1.96 5.82 -0.86
N GLY A 30 -2.24 7.04 -0.39
CA GLY A 30 -1.56 8.22 -0.90
C GLY A 30 -0.07 8.01 -0.73
N ALA A 31 0.72 8.27 -1.78
CA ALA A 31 2.16 8.23 -1.70
C ALA A 31 2.61 9.41 -0.82
N TRP A 32 2.77 9.15 0.48
CA TRP A 32 3.47 10.05 1.39
C TRP A 32 4.93 10.10 0.95
N ALA A 33 5.51 11.30 0.90
CA ALA A 33 6.94 11.43 0.62
C ALA A 33 7.71 10.66 1.70
N VAL A 34 8.64 9.79 1.29
CA VAL A 34 9.50 9.09 2.26
C VAL A 34 10.44 10.10 2.91
N GLU A 35 10.54 10.05 4.24
CA GLU A 35 11.47 10.89 5.00
C GLU A 35 12.73 10.11 5.37
N VAL A 36 13.84 10.83 5.56
CA VAL A 36 15.11 10.22 5.98
C VAL A 36 14.96 9.56 7.34
N GLY A 37 15.49 8.34 7.47
CA GLY A 37 15.41 7.53 8.69
C GLY A 37 14.15 6.65 8.76
N GLN A 38 13.17 6.85 7.88
CA GLN A 38 12.10 5.87 7.69
C GLN A 38 12.60 4.67 6.89
N PRO A 39 11.97 3.50 7.02
CA PRO A 39 12.22 2.37 6.13
C PRO A 39 12.06 2.79 4.67
N ALA A 40 13.01 2.39 3.82
CA ALA A 40 12.92 2.64 2.40
C ALA A 40 11.68 1.92 1.81
N PRO A 41 10.96 2.53 0.84
CA PRO A 41 9.78 1.90 0.25
C PRO A 41 10.16 0.63 -0.50
N GLU A 42 9.36 -0.42 -0.31
CA GLU A 42 9.56 -1.66 -1.05
C GLU A 42 9.32 -1.46 -2.55
N PHE A 43 10.15 -2.11 -3.36
CA PHE A 43 9.97 -2.25 -4.79
C PHE A 43 10.29 -3.68 -5.23
N ASN A 44 9.69 -4.09 -6.34
CA ASN A 44 10.00 -5.33 -7.05
C ASN A 44 9.84 -5.02 -8.54
N LEU A 45 10.95 -4.78 -9.23
CA LEU A 45 10.95 -4.21 -10.58
C LEU A 45 11.78 -5.09 -11.53
N PRO A 46 11.41 -5.16 -12.83
CA PRO A 46 12.25 -5.79 -13.84
C PRO A 46 13.60 -5.10 -13.95
N ALA A 47 14.67 -5.88 -14.07
CA ALA A 47 16.02 -5.38 -14.29
C ALA A 47 16.58 -5.85 -15.64
N THR A 48 17.66 -5.19 -16.09
CA THR A 48 18.38 -5.54 -17.33
C THR A 48 19.07 -6.90 -17.28
N THR A 49 19.18 -7.51 -16.09
CA THR A 49 19.64 -8.89 -15.89
C THR A 49 18.63 -9.94 -16.36
N GLY A 50 17.40 -9.53 -16.71
CA GLY A 50 16.33 -10.42 -17.16
C GLY A 50 15.53 -11.05 -16.02
N VAL A 51 15.85 -10.71 -14.77
CA VAL A 51 15.07 -11.08 -13.58
C VAL A 51 14.61 -9.83 -12.85
N ASN A 52 13.56 -9.96 -12.05
CA ASN A 52 13.18 -8.87 -11.16
C ASN A 52 14.19 -8.71 -10.02
N VAL A 53 14.30 -7.48 -9.53
CA VAL A 53 15.08 -7.13 -8.33
C VAL A 53 14.14 -6.52 -7.31
N SER A 54 14.20 -7.05 -6.09
CA SER A 54 13.43 -6.54 -4.94
C SER A 54 14.33 -5.91 -3.89
N LEU A 55 13.87 -4.84 -3.22
CA LEU A 55 14.64 -4.20 -2.15
C LEU A 55 14.90 -5.17 -0.98
N SER A 56 13.91 -5.99 -0.65
CA SER A 56 14.01 -7.03 0.40
C SER A 56 15.16 -8.02 0.22
N GLU A 57 15.68 -8.21 -0.99
CA GLU A 57 16.81 -9.10 -1.25
C GLU A 57 18.11 -8.60 -0.60
N PHE A 58 18.24 -7.30 -0.34
CA PHE A 58 19.43 -6.66 0.21
C PHE A 58 19.34 -6.34 1.71
N LEU A 59 18.14 -6.41 2.31
CA LEU A 59 17.92 -6.08 3.71
C LEU A 59 18.81 -6.90 4.64
N GLY A 60 19.58 -6.22 5.48
CA GLY A 60 20.50 -6.83 6.44
C GLY A 60 21.76 -7.47 5.83
N LYS A 61 21.97 -7.35 4.50
CA LYS A 61 23.12 -7.94 3.81
C LYS A 61 24.14 -6.89 3.37
N SER A 62 23.66 -5.75 2.86
CA SER A 62 24.51 -4.69 2.33
C SER A 62 23.81 -3.33 2.36
N TRP A 63 24.61 -2.27 2.33
CA TRP A 63 24.11 -0.93 1.99
C TRP A 63 23.70 -0.89 0.52
N VAL A 64 22.65 -0.11 0.21
CA VAL A 64 22.10 0.02 -1.14
C VAL A 64 22.00 1.50 -1.49
N LEU A 65 22.50 1.88 -2.67
CA LEU A 65 22.30 3.18 -3.28
C LEU A 65 21.33 3.01 -4.46
N VAL A 66 20.24 3.76 -4.46
CA VAL A 66 19.28 3.80 -5.56
C VAL A 66 19.39 5.17 -6.23
N GLU A 67 19.76 5.16 -7.51
CA GLU A 67 19.90 6.37 -8.33
C GLU A 67 18.78 6.42 -9.37
N PHE A 68 18.17 7.60 -9.52
CA PHE A 68 17.22 7.89 -10.58
C PHE A 68 17.86 8.88 -11.55
N TYR A 69 17.80 8.60 -12.84
CA TYR A 69 18.29 9.48 -13.90
C TYR A 69 17.17 9.74 -14.92
N GLY A 70 17.32 10.79 -15.74
CA GLY A 70 16.25 11.29 -16.59
C GLY A 70 15.82 10.34 -17.71
N ALA A 71 16.75 10.02 -18.60
CA ALA A 71 16.50 9.10 -19.71
C ALA A 71 17.79 8.54 -20.28
N ASP A 72 17.70 7.34 -20.85
CA ASP A 72 18.76 6.78 -21.68
C ASP A 72 18.94 7.60 -22.95
N PHE A 73 20.19 7.77 -23.40
CA PHE A 73 20.55 8.42 -24.67
C PHE A 73 20.07 9.88 -24.83
N ALA A 74 19.78 10.58 -23.73
CA ALA A 74 19.48 12.01 -23.77
C ALA A 74 20.73 12.83 -24.15
N PRO A 75 20.60 13.89 -24.99
CA PRO A 75 21.70 14.81 -25.28
C PRO A 75 22.11 15.59 -24.02
N THR A 76 23.41 15.84 -23.86
CA THR A 76 24.01 16.61 -22.75
C THR A 76 23.93 18.10 -22.98
#